data_AF-A0A944BWU5-F1
#
_entry.id   AF-A0A944BWU5-F1
#
_cell.length_a   1.000
_cell.length_b   1.000
_cell.length_c   1.000
_cell.angle_alpha   90.00
_cell.angle_beta   90.00
_cell.angle_gamma   90.00
#
_symmetry.space_group_name_H-M   'P 1'
#
loop_
_entity.id
_entity.type
_entity.pdbx_description
1 polymer ?
#
loop_
_entity_poly.entity_id
_entity_poly.type
_entity_poly.pdbx_seq_one_letter_code
_entity_poly.pdbx_strand_id
1 'polypeptide(L)'
;PRGWYGGHYVAKLSKELPEDVLRQMHDYYAKLLSKYKDVVTVQDVVALTGYAKTTINNWCNRGVLKSFRKGQLFYIPKIFLTDFFCSLTFRSITRKSLWHIQTLNDFQRKMKQKK
;
A
#
# COMPACT_ATOMS: atom_id res chain seq x y z
N PRO A 1 -33.46 -7.33 8.42
CA PRO A 1 -32.73 -6.10 8.02
C PRO A 1 -31.29 -6.43 7.62
N ARG A 2 -30.86 -6.05 6.41
CA ARG A 2 -29.47 -6.25 5.96
C ARG A 2 -28.55 -5.43 6.87
N GLY A 3 -27.66 -6.14 7.57
CA GLY A 3 -26.85 -5.59 8.65
C GLY A 3 -25.98 -4.40 8.23
N TRP A 4 -25.82 -3.46 9.15
CA TRP A 4 -24.98 -2.26 9.05
C TRP A 4 -23.48 -2.57 8.89
N TYR A 5 -23.10 -3.84 9.03
CA TYR A 5 -21.73 -4.34 8.88
C TYR A 5 -21.77 -5.65 8.09
N GLY A 6 -21.36 -5.65 6.82
CA GLY A 6 -21.22 -6.92 6.12
C GLY A 6 -21.15 -6.81 4.61
N GLY A 7 -19.98 -6.42 4.09
CA GLY A 7 -19.74 -6.45 2.65
C GLY A 7 -18.31 -6.10 2.22
N HIS A 8 -17.53 -5.48 3.10
CA HIS A 8 -16.13 -5.13 2.81
C HIS A 8 -15.15 -5.91 3.69
N TYR A 9 -15.36 -7.22 3.82
CA TYR A 9 -14.31 -8.08 4.36
C TYR A 9 -13.17 -8.13 3.34
N VAL A 10 -12.24 -7.18 3.50
CA VAL A 10 -10.88 -7.29 2.96
C VAL A 10 -10.38 -8.63 3.47
N ALA A 11 -10.18 -9.61 2.57
CA ALA A 11 -9.67 -10.90 2.99
C ALA A 11 -8.43 -10.61 3.83
N LYS A 12 -8.38 -11.16 5.05
CA LYS A 12 -7.16 -11.14 5.86
C LYS A 12 -6.11 -11.87 5.04
N LEU A 13 -5.31 -11.11 4.29
CA LEU A 13 -4.17 -11.63 3.58
C LEU A 13 -3.32 -12.31 4.66
N SER A 14 -3.06 -13.62 4.50
CA SER A 14 -2.27 -14.41 5.43
C SER A 14 -0.97 -13.66 5.76
N LYS A 15 -0.46 -13.85 6.98
CA LYS A 15 0.84 -13.27 7.38
C LYS A 15 1.91 -13.63 6.36
N GLU A 16 1.87 -14.89 5.92
CA GLU A 16 2.71 -15.46 4.87
C GLU A 16 1.89 -15.64 3.60
N LEU A 17 2.27 -14.89 2.57
CA LEU A 17 1.76 -15.09 1.22
C LEU A 17 2.75 -15.94 0.44
N PRO A 18 2.27 -16.85 -0.42
CA PRO A 18 3.12 -17.52 -1.40
C PRO A 18 3.95 -16.52 -2.21
N GLU A 19 5.20 -16.89 -2.54
CA GLU A 19 6.14 -16.00 -3.24
C GLU A 19 5.61 -15.53 -4.60
N ASP A 20 4.88 -16.39 -5.31
CA ASP A 20 4.24 -16.07 -6.59
C ASP A 20 3.16 -14.98 -6.43
N VAL A 21 2.40 -15.01 -5.32
CA VAL A 21 1.40 -13.99 -5.00
C VAL A 21 2.09 -12.68 -4.63
N LEU A 22 3.17 -12.73 -3.86
CA LEU A 22 3.97 -11.53 -3.52
C LEU A 22 4.56 -10.89 -4.76
N ARG A 23 5.12 -11.68 -5.69
CA ARG A 23 5.64 -11.19 -6.96
C ARG A 23 4.55 -10.52 -7.80
N GLN A 24 3.38 -11.14 -7.90
CA GLN A 24 2.24 -10.55 -8.61
C GLN A 24 1.71 -9.26 -7.94
N MET A 25 1.71 -9.20 -6.60
CA MET A 25 1.34 -8.02 -5.84
C MET A 25 2.34 -6.88 -6.06
N HIS A 26 3.63 -7.20 -6.08
CA HIS A 26 4.70 -6.26 -6.38
C HIS A 26 4.54 -5.68 -7.79
N ASP A 27 4.36 -6.54 -8.80
CA ASP A 27 4.14 -6.10 -10.19
C ASP A 27 2.88 -5.24 -10.33
N TYR A 28 1.82 -5.58 -9.60
CA TYR A 28 0.58 -4.80 -9.56
C TYR A 28 0.82 -3.38 -9.05
N TYR A 29 1.49 -3.22 -7.90
CA TYR A 29 1.77 -1.91 -7.34
C TYR A 29 2.82 -1.14 -8.14
N ALA A 30 3.84 -1.81 -8.68
CA ALA A 30 4.81 -1.18 -9.58
C ALA A 30 4.13 -0.61 -10.82
N LYS A 31 3.16 -1.34 -11.41
CA LYS A 31 2.35 -0.85 -12.53
C LYS A 31 1.45 0.31 -12.11
N LEU A 32 0.86 0.27 -10.92
CA LEU A 32 0.03 1.37 -10.40
C LEU A 32 0.85 2.65 -10.21
N LEU A 33 2.07 2.51 -9.66
CA LEU A 33 2.99 3.61 -9.40
C LEU A 33 3.76 4.09 -10.65
N SER A 34 3.64 3.40 -11.79
CA SER A 34 4.38 3.74 -13.02
C SER A 34 4.11 5.14 -13.55
N LYS A 35 2.94 5.71 -13.24
CA LYS A 35 2.54 7.07 -13.64
C LYS A 35 3.12 8.17 -12.75
N TYR A 36 3.72 7.80 -11.62
CA TYR A 36 4.31 8.74 -10.67
C TYR A 36 5.82 8.89 -10.92
N LYS A 37 6.39 9.98 -10.42
CA LYS A 37 7.84 10.21 -10.47
C LYS A 37 8.59 9.10 -9.73
N ASP A 38 9.85 8.88 -10.09
CA ASP A 38 10.69 7.85 -9.46
C ASP A 38 10.89 8.08 -7.96
N VAL A 39 10.85 9.34 -7.55
CA VAL A 39 10.89 9.77 -6.15
C VAL A 39 9.67 10.64 -5.88
N VAL A 40 8.91 10.27 -4.85
CA VAL A 40 7.71 10.98 -4.42
C VAL A 40 7.91 11.57 -3.02
N THR A 41 7.17 12.63 -2.72
CA THR A 41 7.15 13.23 -1.39
C THR A 41 6.06 12.62 -0.52
N VAL A 42 6.12 12.87 0.79
CA VAL A 42 5.03 12.49 1.70
C VAL A 42 3.68 13.03 1.22
N GLN A 43 3.62 14.24 0.68
CA GLN A 43 2.37 14.84 0.21
C GLN A 43 1.78 14.06 -0.97
N ASP A 44 2.61 13.59 -1.88
CA ASP A 44 2.19 12.74 -3.00
C ASP A 44 1.63 11.40 -2.50
N VAL A 45 2.25 10.80 -1.49
CA VAL A 45 1.77 9.54 -0.90
C VAL A 45 0.47 9.76 -0.11
N VAL A 46 0.30 10.91 0.56
CA VAL A 46 -0.99 11.30 1.17
C VAL A 46 -2.07 11.37 0.09
N ALA A 47 -1.80 12.07 -1.01
CA ALA A 47 -2.75 12.23 -2.11
C ALA A 47 -3.10 10.89 -2.77
N LEU A 48 -2.13 10.00 -2.94
CA LEU A 48 -2.34 8.67 -3.50
C LEU A 48 -3.15 7.77 -2.56
N THR A 49 -2.68 7.61 -1.32
CA THR A 49 -3.16 6.55 -0.42
C THR A 49 -4.29 6.98 0.48
N GLY A 50 -4.51 8.28 0.65
CA GLY A 50 -5.48 8.84 1.59
C GLY A 50 -5.13 8.67 3.07
N TYR A 51 -3.92 8.21 3.39
CA TYR A 51 -3.44 8.21 4.78
C TYR A 51 -3.07 9.62 5.23
N ALA A 52 -3.29 9.92 6.50
CA ALA A 52 -2.89 11.21 7.07
C ALA A 52 -1.38 11.42 6.99
N LYS A 53 -0.95 12.67 6.74
CA LYS A 53 0.46 13.06 6.65
C LYS A 53 1.29 12.59 7.86
N THR A 54 0.73 12.69 9.06
CA THR A 54 1.36 12.22 10.31
C THR A 54 1.64 10.72 10.30
N THR A 55 0.74 9.92 9.71
CA THR A 55 0.91 8.46 9.60
C THR A 55 2.09 8.11 8.71
N ILE A 56 2.17 8.75 7.55
CA ILE A 56 3.26 8.52 6.58
C ILE A 56 4.60 8.98 7.16
N ASN A 57 4.63 10.17 7.79
CA ASN A 57 5.82 10.65 8.49
C ASN A 57 6.26 9.67 9.58
N ASN A 58 5.33 9.08 10.34
CA ASN A 58 5.67 8.08 11.35
C ASN A 58 6.26 6.81 10.73
N TRP A 59 5.79 6.36 9.56
CA TRP A 59 6.41 5.24 8.86
C TRP A 59 7.83 5.55 8.40
N CYS A 60 8.07 6.75 7.87
CA CYS A 60 9.41 7.20 7.48
C CYS A 60 10.34 7.31 8.69
N ASN A 61 9.92 7.99 9.75
CA ASN A 61 10.71 8.20 10.97
C ASN A 61 11.09 6.88 11.66
N ARG A 62 10.20 5.88 11.64
CA ARG A 62 10.45 4.57 12.22
C ARG A 62 11.24 3.64 11.30
N GLY A 63 11.62 4.08 10.10
CA GLY A 63 12.34 3.27 9.11
C GLY A 63 11.50 2.13 8.51
N VAL A 64 10.20 2.07 8.79
CA VAL A 64 9.29 1.06 8.23
C VAL A 64 9.09 1.34 6.73
N LEU A 65 8.92 2.60 6.37
CA LEU A 65 8.96 3.06 4.99
C LEU A 65 10.34 3.67 4.73
N LYS A 66 11.16 2.95 3.95
CA LYS A 66 12.48 3.45 3.55
C LYS A 66 12.31 4.78 2.80
N SER A 67 13.05 5.78 3.24
CA SER A 67 13.03 7.12 2.69
C SER A 67 14.33 7.82 3.03
N PHE A 68 14.63 8.90 2.32
CA PHE A 68 15.71 9.80 2.68
C PHE A 68 15.15 11.20 2.93
N ARG A 69 15.85 11.97 3.75
CA ARG A 69 15.41 13.30 4.15
C ARG A 69 16.32 14.34 3.50
N LYS A 70 15.72 15.39 2.92
CA LYS A 70 16.42 16.60 2.47
C LYS A 70 15.70 17.81 3.07
N GLY A 71 16.36 18.47 4.01
CA GLY A 71 15.74 19.51 4.84
C GLY A 71 14.61 18.96 5.71
N GLN A 72 13.43 19.57 5.63
CA GLN A 72 12.24 19.15 6.40
C GLN A 72 11.34 18.16 5.66
N LEU A 73 11.76 17.70 4.46
CA LEU A 73 10.94 16.84 3.60
C LEU A 73 11.54 15.43 3.50
N PHE A 74 10.65 14.43 3.52
CA PHE A 74 10.97 13.06 3.17
C PHE A 74 10.71 12.82 1.69
N TYR A 75 11.67 12.13 1.08
CA TYR A 75 11.67 11.68 -0.29
C TYR A 75 11.68 10.15 -0.30
N ILE A 76 10.73 9.57 -1.02
CA ILE A 76 10.43 8.14 -1.02
C ILE A 76 10.57 7.64 -2.46
N PRO A 77 11.63 6.88 -2.78
CA PRO A 77 11.70 6.17 -4.05
C PRO A 77 10.51 5.22 -4.23
N LYS A 78 9.91 5.20 -5.42
CA LYS A 78 8.73 4.37 -5.71
C LYS A 78 8.99 2.87 -5.47
N ILE A 79 10.22 2.41 -5.68
CA ILE A 79 10.63 1.02 -5.38
C ILE A 79 10.39 0.66 -3.90
N PHE A 80 10.76 1.55 -2.98
CA PHE A 80 10.57 1.35 -1.55
C PHE A 80 9.10 1.44 -1.15
N LEU A 81 8.33 2.24 -1.87
CA LEU A 81 6.89 2.33 -1.67
C LEU A 81 6.18 1.03 -2.12
N THR A 82 6.59 0.45 -3.26
CA THR A 82 6.10 -0.85 -3.73
C THR A 82 6.41 -1.97 -2.74
N ASP A 83 7.67 -2.05 -2.27
CA ASP A 83 8.09 -3.01 -1.25
C ASP A 83 7.26 -2.86 0.03
N PHE A 84 7.08 -1.60 0.47
CA PHE A 84 6.28 -1.30 1.65
C PHE A 84 4.82 -1.75 1.48
N PHE A 85 4.19 -1.54 0.32
CA PHE A 85 2.83 -2.01 0.07
C PHE A 85 2.70 -3.55 0.11
N CYS A 86 3.76 -4.27 -0.28
CA CYS A 86 3.81 -5.73 -0.19
C CYS A 86 4.14 -6.21 1.24
N SER A 87 4.70 -5.35 2.09
CA SER A 87 5.12 -5.68 3.44
C SER A 87 3.97 -6.14 4.33
N LEU A 88 4.29 -6.98 5.32
CA LEU A 88 3.33 -7.37 6.34
C LEU A 88 2.81 -6.15 7.10
N THR A 89 3.67 -5.16 7.38
CA THR A 89 3.30 -3.97 8.14
C THR A 89 2.18 -3.18 7.47
N PHE A 90 2.24 -3.00 6.14
CA PHE A 90 1.17 -2.33 5.41
C PHE A 90 -0.10 -3.19 5.40
N ARG A 91 0.02 -4.48 5.04
CA ARG A 91 -1.11 -5.40 4.99
C ARG A 91 -1.85 -5.53 6.34
N SER A 92 -1.11 -5.46 7.45
CA SER A 92 -1.65 -5.58 8.81
C SER A 92 -2.30 -4.31 9.36
N ILE A 93 -2.30 -3.19 8.64
CA ILE A 93 -2.93 -1.94 9.13
C ILE A 93 -4.41 -2.19 9.43
N THR A 94 -4.84 -1.96 10.67
CA THR A 94 -6.24 -2.18 11.08
C THR A 94 -7.20 -1.19 10.44
N ARG A 95 -6.86 0.10 10.46
CA ARG A 95 -7.68 1.19 9.88
C ARG A 95 -7.17 1.50 8.47
N LYS A 96 -7.69 0.76 7.49
CA LYS A 96 -7.31 0.92 6.07
C LYS A 96 -8.02 2.14 5.46
N SER A 97 -7.29 2.88 4.63
CA SER A 97 -7.91 3.92 3.80
C SER A 97 -8.78 3.29 2.70
N LEU A 98 -9.67 4.07 2.10
CA LEU A 98 -10.49 3.60 0.98
C LEU A 98 -9.62 3.12 -0.19
N TRP A 99 -8.56 3.86 -0.52
CA TRP A 99 -7.62 3.48 -1.57
C TRP A 99 -6.95 2.13 -1.28
N HIS A 100 -6.54 1.89 -0.03
CA HIS A 100 -5.96 0.61 0.38
C HIS A 100 -6.98 -0.53 0.17
N ILE A 101 -8.21 -0.35 0.65
CA ILE A 101 -9.28 -1.35 0.49
C ILE A 101 -9.55 -1.64 -1.00
N GLN A 102 -9.68 -0.59 -1.81
CA GLN A 102 -9.96 -0.70 -3.24
C GLN A 102 -8.83 -1.43 -3.97
N THR A 103 -7.58 -1.02 -3.76
CA THR A 103 -6.43 -1.64 -4.43
C THR A 103 -6.26 -3.11 -4.06
N LEU A 104 -6.52 -3.51 -2.82
CA LEU A 104 -6.53 -4.92 -2.42
C LEU A 104 -7.64 -5.72 -3.10
N ASN A 105 -8.85 -5.17 -3.16
CA ASN A 105 -9.96 -5.83 -3.85
C ASN A 105 -9.70 -5.98 -5.35
N ASP A 106 -9.14 -4.95 -5.99
CA ASP A 106 -8.80 -4.98 -7.41
C ASP A 106 -7.68 -5.96 -7.72
N PHE A 107 -6.66 -6.03 -6.85
CA PHE A 107 -5.64 -7.06 -6.93
C PHE A 107 -6.27 -8.46 -6.86
N GLN A 108 -7.12 -8.73 -5.87
CA GLN A 108 -7.80 -10.02 -5.73
C GLN A 108 -8.67 -10.38 -6.94
N ARG A 109 -9.38 -9.41 -7.52
CA ARG A 109 -10.17 -9.60 -8.74
C ARG A 109 -9.29 -10.00 -9.92
N LYS A 110 -8.16 -9.29 -10.12
CA LYS A 110 -7.19 -9.62 -11.17
C LYS A 110 -6.58 -11.02 -11.00
N MET A 111 -6.32 -11.44 -9.77
CA MET A 111 -5.82 -12.78 -9.48
C MET A 111 -6.85 -13.87 -9.82
N LYS A 112 -8.14 -13.62 -9.59
CA LYS A 112 -9.21 -14.57 -9.95
C LYS A 112 -9.42 -14.71 -11.46
N GLN A 113 -9.21 -13.65 -12.24
CA GLN A 113 -9.34 -13.67 -13.69
C GLN A 113 -8.18 -14.36 -14.42
N LYS A 114 -7.04 -14.57 -13.74
CA LYS A 114 -5.87 -15.27 -14.29
C LYS A 114 -5.87 -16.78 -14.03
N LYS A 115 -6.77 -17.28 -13.19
CA LYS A 115 -7.02 -18.72 -12.98
C LYS A 115 -8.00 -19.23 -14.03
#